data_AF-A0A7S0XS69-F1
#
_entry.id   AF-A0A7S0XS69-F1
#
_cell.length_a   1.000
_cell.length_b   1.000
_cell.length_c   1.000
_cell.angle_alpha   90.00
_cell.angle_beta   90.00
_cell.angle_gamma   90.00
#
_symmetry.space_group_name_H-M   'P 1'
#
loop_
_entity.id
_entity.type
_entity.pdbx_description
1 polymer ?
#
loop_
_entity_poly.entity_id
_entity_poly.type
_entity_poly.pdbx_seq_one_letter_code
_entity_poly.pdbx_strand_id
1 'polypeptide(L)'
;EEEEEDAAVCALGTHFDYERLHKKYVHFKHEMLHNRIQTLGCDSWNDCVEKIGMIQQSRLARTFVRCGDDAKQNDGDDDDDDDAMTMPLEYMMAVLLYCDFDSLRLNLNATFYAQSTEESTQNWHSRHCEYYHWNSYLRLAVQCAARMTTTTTTPTMFYHSTPSIPMYVPPHALRVCFPMSCNARLSTTQLFAPVHGVVLALQVACDDDQRRVPAMACNWISDYANYDEHILYHTTAAAATAHILNIVNV
;
A
#
# COMPACT_ATOMS: atom_id res chain seq x y z
N GLU A 1 19.95 -27.83 -2.73
CA GLU A 1 18.59 -28.17 -3.20
C GLU A 1 17.53 -27.41 -2.41
N GLU A 2 17.46 -27.46 -1.07
CA GLU A 2 16.49 -26.62 -0.29
C GLU A 2 16.69 -25.10 -0.46
N GLU A 3 17.92 -24.58 -0.52
CA GLU A 3 18.17 -23.14 -0.75
C GLU A 3 17.85 -22.67 -2.19
N GLU A 4 17.80 -23.60 -3.15
CA GLU A 4 17.56 -23.29 -4.57
C GLU A 4 16.06 -23.25 -4.87
N GLU A 5 15.27 -24.02 -4.12
CA GLU A 5 13.80 -23.98 -4.14
C GLU A 5 13.27 -22.66 -3.55
N ASP A 6 13.91 -22.13 -2.50
CA ASP A 6 13.56 -20.84 -1.87
C ASP A 6 13.75 -19.64 -2.82
N ALA A 7 14.73 -19.68 -3.72
CA ALA A 7 14.99 -18.57 -4.67
C ALA A 7 13.92 -18.47 -5.77
N ALA A 8 13.42 -19.61 -6.28
CA ALA A 8 12.34 -19.65 -7.27
C ALA A 8 10.97 -19.29 -6.65
N VAL A 9 10.79 -19.65 -5.38
CA VAL A 9 9.60 -19.35 -4.55
C VAL A 9 9.42 -17.83 -4.37
N CYS A 10 10.50 -17.09 -4.12
CA CYS A 10 10.50 -15.63 -3.96
C CYS A 10 9.96 -14.83 -5.16
N ALA A 11 10.05 -15.38 -6.39
CA ALA A 11 9.65 -14.68 -7.62
C ALA A 11 8.13 -14.73 -7.90
N LEU A 12 7.36 -15.58 -7.21
CA LEU A 12 5.97 -15.91 -7.57
C LEU A 12 4.92 -15.52 -6.52
N GLY A 13 5.24 -14.58 -5.63
CA GLY A 13 4.26 -14.08 -4.65
C GLY A 13 3.98 -15.07 -3.50
N THR A 14 4.95 -15.92 -3.18
CA THR A 14 4.91 -16.65 -1.90
C THR A 14 5.19 -15.70 -0.75
N HIS A 15 4.68 -16.08 0.42
CA HIS A 15 4.61 -15.28 1.63
C HIS A 15 5.95 -14.64 1.99
N PHE A 16 6.10 -13.35 1.71
CA PHE A 16 7.23 -12.57 2.18
C PHE A 16 7.12 -12.40 3.69
N ASP A 17 8.05 -12.99 4.44
CA ASP A 17 8.03 -12.98 5.90
C ASP A 17 8.48 -11.62 6.43
N TYR A 18 7.52 -10.70 6.53
CA TYR A 18 7.73 -9.37 7.09
C TYR A 18 8.26 -9.38 8.53
N GLU A 19 8.03 -10.45 9.29
CA GLU A 19 8.49 -10.56 10.68
C GLU A 19 10.02 -10.71 10.76
N ARG A 20 10.66 -11.16 9.68
CA ARG A 20 12.13 -11.29 9.59
C ARG A 20 12.85 -10.03 9.15
N LEU A 21 12.13 -8.98 8.76
CA LEU A 21 12.76 -7.72 8.39
C LEU A 21 13.20 -6.95 9.63
N HIS A 22 14.45 -6.50 9.60
CA HIS A 22 14.99 -5.65 10.65
C HIS A 22 14.84 -4.17 10.29
N LYS A 23 14.56 -3.35 11.29
CA LYS A 23 14.54 -1.90 11.17
C LYS A 23 15.96 -1.39 10.91
N LYS A 24 16.22 -0.82 9.74
CA LYS A 24 17.50 -0.18 9.43
C LYS A 24 17.61 1.23 10.04
N TYR A 25 16.51 1.98 10.03
CA TYR A 25 16.44 3.35 10.52
C TYR A 25 15.72 3.44 11.85
N VAL A 26 16.07 4.44 12.66
CA VAL A 26 15.51 4.63 14.00
C VAL A 26 14.01 4.98 13.94
N HIS A 27 13.62 5.84 13.01
CA HIS A 27 12.24 6.28 12.82
C HIS A 27 11.98 6.68 11.36
N PHE A 28 10.71 6.88 10.99
CA PHE A 28 10.28 7.11 9.61
C PHE A 28 10.87 8.37 8.96
N LYS A 29 10.98 9.49 9.70
CA LYS A 29 11.70 10.67 9.19
C LYS A 29 13.17 10.36 8.84
N HIS A 30 13.87 9.58 9.68
CA HIS A 30 15.26 9.20 9.42
C HIS A 30 15.32 8.33 8.16
N GLU A 31 14.39 7.39 8.02
CA GLU A 31 14.25 6.59 6.81
C GLU A 31 14.12 7.46 5.56
N MET A 32 13.14 8.37 5.50
CA MET A 32 12.93 9.19 4.29
C MET A 32 14.11 10.11 3.96
N LEU A 33 14.80 10.67 4.95
CA LEU A 33 15.91 11.60 4.71
C LEU A 33 17.25 10.92 4.41
N HIS A 34 17.41 9.64 4.75
CA HIS A 34 18.72 8.95 4.68
C HIS A 34 18.67 7.58 3.99
N ASN A 35 17.54 7.22 3.37
CA ASN A 35 17.39 6.00 2.59
C ASN A 35 18.40 5.93 1.43
N ARG A 36 19.10 4.80 1.28
CA ARG A 36 20.17 4.65 0.28
C ARG A 36 19.69 4.49 -1.15
N ILE A 37 18.44 4.06 -1.35
CA ILE A 37 17.82 3.86 -2.65
C ILE A 37 17.27 5.19 -3.16
N GLN A 38 16.46 5.86 -2.33
CA GLN A 38 15.87 7.15 -2.67
C GLN A 38 15.63 7.98 -1.41
N THR A 39 16.27 9.16 -1.34
CA THR A 39 16.06 10.14 -0.28
C THR A 39 15.00 11.16 -0.67
N LEU A 40 14.26 11.64 0.33
CA LEU A 40 13.41 12.84 0.27
C LEU A 40 14.20 14.06 0.75
N GLY A 41 14.03 15.21 0.08
CA GLY A 41 14.60 16.47 0.55
C GLY A 41 13.98 16.92 1.87
N CYS A 42 14.77 17.60 2.72
CA CYS A 42 14.25 18.13 3.99
C CYS A 42 13.07 19.08 3.79
N ASP A 43 13.12 19.93 2.77
CA ASP A 43 12.05 20.89 2.47
C ASP A 43 10.78 20.15 2.07
N SER A 44 10.87 19.18 1.15
CA SER A 44 9.72 18.34 0.76
C SER A 44 9.13 17.57 1.94
N TRP A 45 9.96 17.07 2.86
CA TRP A 45 9.45 16.45 4.10
C TRP A 45 8.66 17.45 4.94
N ASN A 46 9.17 18.66 5.12
CA ASN A 46 8.51 19.70 5.91
C ASN A 46 7.19 20.14 5.26
N ASP A 47 7.16 20.29 3.93
CA ASP A 47 5.95 20.60 3.16
C ASP A 47 4.88 19.50 3.37
N CYS A 48 5.28 18.23 3.35
CA CYS A 48 4.39 17.13 3.67
C CYS A 48 3.87 17.21 5.11
N VAL A 49 4.72 17.54 6.08
CA VAL A 49 4.30 17.65 7.49
C VAL A 49 3.26 18.76 7.65
N GLU A 50 3.47 19.91 7.00
CA GLU A 50 2.53 21.03 7.00
C GLU A 50 1.19 20.62 6.34
N LYS A 51 1.25 20.01 5.16
CA LYS A 51 0.06 19.51 4.44
C LYS A 51 -0.74 18.54 5.30
N ILE A 52 -0.09 17.56 5.93
CA ILE A 52 -0.78 16.60 6.82
C ILE A 52 -1.35 17.30 8.05
N GLY A 53 -0.62 18.26 8.64
CA GLY A 53 -1.12 19.05 9.76
C GLY A 53 -2.44 19.77 9.44
N MET A 54 -2.57 20.31 8.23
CA MET A 54 -3.83 20.89 7.75
C MET A 54 -4.92 19.83 7.55
N ILE A 55 -4.58 18.69 6.92
CA ILE A 55 -5.54 17.61 6.65
C ILE A 55 -6.08 17.01 7.96
N GLN A 56 -5.22 16.84 8.97
CA GLN A 56 -5.60 16.27 10.27
C GLN A 56 -6.67 17.12 10.99
N GLN A 57 -6.71 18.43 10.72
CA GLN A 57 -7.74 19.32 11.26
C GLN A 57 -9.09 19.15 10.55
N SER A 58 -9.11 18.55 9.37
CA SER A 58 -10.34 18.33 8.58
C SER A 58 -11.27 17.31 9.23
N ARG A 59 -12.58 17.47 8.99
CA ARG A 59 -13.60 16.51 9.46
C ARG A 59 -13.37 15.11 8.93
N LEU A 60 -12.90 14.99 7.68
CA LEU A 60 -12.69 13.70 7.04
C LEU A 60 -11.54 12.93 7.70
N ALA A 61 -10.42 13.59 8.02
CA ALA A 61 -9.32 12.93 8.73
C ALA A 61 -9.75 12.33 10.08
N ARG A 62 -10.68 13.01 10.78
CA ARG A 62 -11.26 12.51 12.05
C ARG A 62 -12.15 11.29 11.87
N THR A 63 -12.67 11.06 10.66
CA THR A 63 -13.39 9.82 10.36
C THR A 63 -12.46 8.63 10.25
N PHE A 64 -11.15 8.83 10.11
CA PHE A 64 -10.17 7.74 10.09
C PHE A 64 -9.72 7.40 11.51
N VAL A 65 -10.21 6.30 12.08
CA VAL A 65 -9.89 5.84 13.44
C VAL A 65 -8.74 4.83 13.40
N ARG A 66 -7.88 4.89 14.41
CA ARG A 66 -6.71 4.03 14.59
C ARG A 66 -7.09 2.55 14.67
N CYS A 67 -6.42 1.74 13.85
CA CYS A 67 -6.44 0.29 13.97
C CYS A 67 -5.54 -0.13 15.15
N GLY A 68 -6.15 -0.42 16.29
CA GLY A 68 -5.50 -1.08 17.42
C GLY A 68 -6.21 -2.39 17.73
N ASP A 69 -5.46 -3.46 17.92
CA ASP A 69 -5.99 -4.77 18.36
C ASP A 69 -6.34 -4.79 19.87
N ASP A 70 -6.11 -3.66 20.57
CA ASP A 70 -6.38 -3.47 22.00
C ASP A 70 -7.67 -2.70 22.29
N ALA A 71 -8.64 -2.67 21.36
CA ALA A 71 -10.03 -2.39 21.71
C ALA A 71 -10.59 -3.57 22.53
N LYS A 72 -9.96 -3.87 23.68
CA LYS A 72 -10.64 -4.54 24.77
C LYS A 72 -11.85 -3.66 25.04
N GLN A 73 -13.04 -4.20 24.83
CA GLN A 73 -14.30 -3.65 25.30
C GLN A 73 -14.16 -3.35 26.79
N ASN A 74 -13.72 -2.14 27.10
CA ASN A 74 -13.99 -1.54 28.38
C ASN A 74 -15.47 -1.16 28.30
N ASP A 75 -16.33 -2.08 28.69
CA ASP A 75 -17.77 -1.85 28.95
C ASP A 75 -17.95 -0.98 30.22
N GLY A 76 -17.04 -0.03 30.46
CA GLY A 76 -17.10 0.92 31.56
C GLY A 76 -17.75 2.20 31.06
N ASP A 77 -19.03 2.35 31.40
CA ASP A 77 -19.77 3.61 31.28
C ASP A 77 -18.98 4.78 31.89
N ASP A 78 -19.17 5.96 31.28
CA ASP A 78 -18.77 7.29 31.74
C ASP A 78 -17.29 7.66 31.56
N ASP A 79 -16.97 8.28 30.41
CA ASP A 79 -16.45 9.66 30.39
C ASP A 79 -16.32 10.17 28.93
N ASP A 80 -16.83 11.39 28.69
CA ASP A 80 -16.94 12.13 27.43
C ASP A 80 -15.59 12.53 26.77
N ASP A 81 -14.55 11.69 26.84
CA ASP A 81 -13.32 11.92 26.08
C ASP A 81 -13.52 11.44 24.64
N ASP A 82 -14.19 12.31 23.87
CA ASP A 82 -14.41 12.28 22.41
C ASP A 82 -13.07 12.42 21.60
N ASP A 83 -11.94 12.02 22.21
CA ASP A 83 -10.64 11.82 21.58
C ASP A 83 -10.68 10.50 20.79
N ALA A 84 -11.61 10.44 19.83
CA ALA A 84 -11.61 9.44 18.79
C ALA A 84 -10.19 9.40 18.20
N MET A 85 -9.47 8.31 18.47
CA MET A 85 -8.07 8.12 18.10
C MET A 85 -7.94 8.22 16.58
N THR A 86 -7.65 9.42 16.09
CA THR A 86 -7.44 9.70 14.67
C THR A 86 -6.29 8.86 14.10
N MET A 87 -6.28 8.64 12.79
CA MET A 87 -5.18 7.97 12.10
C MET A 87 -3.85 8.66 12.47
N PRO A 88 -2.85 7.90 12.95
CA PRO A 88 -1.54 8.47 13.30
C PRO A 88 -0.93 9.28 12.16
N LEU A 89 -0.23 10.36 12.50
CA LEU A 89 0.42 11.27 11.55
C LEU A 89 1.31 10.51 10.56
N GLU A 90 2.05 9.51 11.04
CA GLU A 90 2.98 8.71 10.24
C GLU A 90 2.26 7.88 9.18
N TYR A 91 1.02 7.45 9.44
CA TYR A 91 0.22 6.65 8.50
C TYR A 91 -0.30 7.55 7.39
N MET A 92 -0.81 8.73 7.74
CA MET A 92 -1.24 9.73 6.76
C MET A 92 -0.04 10.17 5.90
N MET A 93 1.10 10.44 6.53
CA MET A 93 2.35 10.77 5.84
C MET A 93 2.77 9.65 4.87
N ALA A 94 2.69 8.38 5.28
CA ALA A 94 3.02 7.25 4.41
C ALA A 94 2.14 7.20 3.15
N VAL A 95 0.84 7.47 3.29
CA VAL A 95 -0.11 7.53 2.17
C VAL A 95 0.19 8.72 1.26
N LEU A 96 0.40 9.90 1.84
CA LEU A 96 0.73 11.12 1.08
C LEU A 96 1.98 10.93 0.23
N LEU A 97 3.06 10.42 0.82
CA LEU A 97 4.30 10.16 0.11
C LEU A 97 4.11 9.12 -1.01
N TYR A 98 3.23 8.14 -0.82
CA TYR A 98 2.96 7.13 -1.84
C TYR A 98 2.18 7.71 -3.03
N CYS A 99 1.22 8.59 -2.77
CA CYS A 99 0.41 9.24 -3.80
C CYS A 99 1.18 10.29 -4.59
N ASP A 100 1.94 11.16 -3.90
CA ASP A 100 2.44 12.40 -4.50
C ASP A 100 3.92 12.32 -4.96
N PHE A 101 4.66 11.27 -4.58
CA PHE A 101 6.08 11.12 -4.93
C PHE A 101 6.36 9.87 -5.77
N ASP A 102 6.14 10.00 -7.08
CA ASP A 102 6.28 8.91 -8.06
C ASP A 102 7.62 8.16 -7.95
N SER A 103 8.75 8.88 -7.86
CA SER A 103 10.08 8.24 -7.76
C SER A 103 10.23 7.44 -6.47
N LEU A 104 9.71 7.92 -5.35
CA LEU A 104 9.73 7.18 -4.09
C LEU A 104 8.82 5.94 -4.19
N ARG A 105 7.60 6.09 -4.72
CA ARG A 105 6.66 4.98 -4.94
C ARG A 105 7.26 3.89 -5.83
N LEU A 106 7.86 4.26 -6.96
CA LEU A 106 8.48 3.32 -7.90
C LEU A 106 9.62 2.54 -7.24
N ASN A 107 10.49 3.21 -6.48
CA ASN A 107 11.60 2.56 -5.78
C ASN A 107 11.13 1.65 -4.64
N LEU A 108 10.10 2.05 -3.88
CA LEU A 108 9.45 1.19 -2.90
C LEU A 108 8.92 -0.08 -3.58
N ASN A 109 8.14 0.07 -4.65
CA ASN A 109 7.55 -1.07 -5.37
C ASN A 109 8.63 -1.99 -5.97
N ALA A 110 9.76 -1.44 -6.41
CA ALA A 110 10.90 -2.23 -6.89
C ALA A 110 11.44 -3.19 -5.83
N THR A 111 11.27 -2.89 -4.53
CA THR A 111 11.73 -3.76 -3.43
C THR A 111 10.87 -5.00 -3.18
N PHE A 112 9.76 -5.19 -3.89
CA PHE A 112 8.88 -6.36 -3.72
C PHE A 112 9.12 -7.48 -4.73
N TYR A 113 10.08 -7.31 -5.63
CA TYR A 113 10.49 -8.33 -6.58
C TYR A 113 12.01 -8.37 -6.74
N ALA A 114 12.50 -9.55 -7.13
CA ALA A 114 13.91 -9.75 -7.45
C ALA A 114 14.31 -8.89 -8.66
N GLN A 115 15.46 -8.22 -8.59
CA GLN A 115 16.00 -7.38 -9.66
C GLN A 115 16.81 -8.18 -10.68
N SER A 116 17.21 -9.40 -10.32
CA SER A 116 17.92 -10.33 -11.19
C SER A 116 17.71 -11.77 -10.74
N THR A 117 17.89 -12.73 -11.63
CA THR A 117 17.87 -14.17 -11.31
C THR A 117 18.97 -14.59 -10.34
N GLU A 118 20.00 -13.76 -10.15
CA GLU A 118 21.14 -14.00 -9.26
C GLU A 118 21.01 -13.24 -7.93
N GLU A 119 19.91 -12.52 -7.68
CA GLU A 119 19.73 -11.78 -6.43
C GLU A 119 19.49 -12.77 -5.28
N SER A 120 20.40 -12.78 -4.31
CA SER A 120 20.23 -13.58 -3.10
C SER A 120 19.10 -13.02 -2.23
N THR A 121 18.44 -13.90 -1.49
CA THR A 121 17.41 -13.52 -0.49
C THR A 121 17.96 -12.48 0.49
N GLN A 122 19.22 -12.60 0.92
CA GLN A 122 19.85 -11.62 1.81
C GLN A 122 19.94 -10.22 1.18
N ASN A 123 20.30 -10.13 -0.11
CA ASN A 123 20.37 -8.85 -0.83
C ASN A 123 18.97 -8.25 -0.99
N TRP A 124 17.99 -9.08 -1.33
CA TRP A 124 16.60 -8.66 -1.45
C TRP A 124 16.05 -8.11 -0.12
N HIS A 125 16.25 -8.83 0.98
CA HIS A 125 15.89 -8.38 2.33
C HIS A 125 16.61 -7.08 2.70
N SER A 126 17.92 -6.97 2.43
CA SER A 126 18.69 -5.76 2.71
C SER A 126 18.12 -4.54 1.97
N ARG A 127 17.66 -4.72 0.73
CA ARG A 127 17.04 -3.67 -0.08
C ARG A 127 15.65 -3.31 0.44
N HIS A 128 14.85 -4.31 0.82
CA HIS A 128 13.51 -4.06 1.37
C HIS A 128 13.55 -3.39 2.76
N CYS A 129 14.54 -3.70 3.60
CA CYS A 129 14.75 -3.03 4.89
C CYS A 129 14.99 -1.51 4.79
N GLU A 130 15.34 -1.00 3.59
CA GLU A 130 15.48 0.43 3.36
C GLU A 130 14.15 1.19 3.54
N TYR A 131 13.01 0.52 3.31
CA TYR A 131 11.68 1.10 3.40
C TYR A 131 10.82 0.49 4.52
N TYR A 132 11.46 0.00 5.59
CA TYR A 132 10.78 -0.73 6.65
C TYR A 132 9.59 0.04 7.25
N HIS A 133 9.82 1.27 7.72
CA HIS A 133 8.81 2.07 8.41
C HIS A 133 7.74 2.52 7.44
N TRP A 134 8.15 3.03 6.26
CA TRP A 134 7.21 3.51 5.27
C TRP A 134 6.25 2.40 4.85
N ASN A 135 6.79 1.24 4.51
CA ASN A 135 6.00 0.10 4.09
C ASN A 135 5.04 -0.38 5.19
N SER A 136 5.55 -0.47 6.43
CA SER A 136 4.75 -0.86 7.60
C SER A 136 3.59 0.10 7.84
N TYR A 137 3.84 1.42 7.79
CA TYR A 137 2.82 2.43 8.02
C TYR A 137 1.81 2.54 6.89
N LEU A 138 2.24 2.38 5.64
CA LEU A 138 1.33 2.34 4.50
C LEU A 138 0.35 1.17 4.61
N ARG A 139 0.85 -0.02 4.97
CA ARG A 139 0.01 -1.20 5.23
C ARG A 139 -1.00 -0.93 6.34
N LEU A 140 -0.54 -0.38 7.47
CA LEU A 140 -1.40 -0.08 8.60
C LEU A 140 -2.44 0.98 8.25
N ALA A 141 -2.10 1.99 7.44
CA ALA A 141 -3.03 3.01 6.96
C ALA A 141 -4.17 2.39 6.14
N VAL A 142 -3.84 1.52 5.18
CA VAL A 142 -4.85 0.84 4.35
C VAL A 142 -5.73 -0.08 5.19
N GLN A 143 -5.16 -0.79 6.17
CA GLN A 143 -5.93 -1.62 7.11
C GLN A 143 -6.87 -0.79 7.99
N CYS A 144 -6.41 0.38 8.48
CA CYS A 144 -7.27 1.31 9.22
C CYS A 144 -8.47 1.70 8.36
N ALA A 145 -8.23 2.16 7.13
CA ALA A 145 -9.28 2.61 6.23
C ALA A 145 -10.30 1.50 5.90
N ALA A 146 -9.83 0.28 5.62
CA ALA A 146 -10.69 -0.84 5.25
C ALA A 146 -11.66 -1.26 6.37
N ARG A 147 -11.29 -1.08 7.65
CA ARG A 147 -12.19 -1.36 8.80
C ARG A 147 -13.35 -0.36 8.88
N MET A 148 -13.24 0.80 8.25
CA MET A 148 -14.23 1.90 8.36
C MET A 148 -15.26 1.85 7.25
N THR A 149 -14.83 1.36 6.08
CA THR A 149 -15.72 1.05 4.95
C THR A 149 -16.46 -0.26 5.22
N THR A 150 -17.27 -0.30 6.28
CA THR A 150 -18.28 -1.35 6.50
C THR A 150 -19.47 -1.19 5.54
N THR A 151 -19.55 -0.06 4.84
CA THR A 151 -20.60 0.22 3.86
C THR A 151 -20.33 -0.48 2.53
N THR A 152 -21.40 -0.93 1.88
CA THR A 152 -21.45 -1.66 0.59
C THR A 152 -20.91 -0.91 -0.63
N THR A 153 -20.20 0.20 -0.44
CA THR A 153 -19.82 1.16 -1.49
C THR A 153 -18.40 0.97 -2.02
N THR A 154 -17.61 0.05 -1.47
CA THR A 154 -16.27 -0.23 -2.00
C THR A 154 -16.39 -0.80 -3.41
N PRO A 155 -15.68 -0.23 -4.42
CA PRO A 155 -15.65 -0.78 -5.76
C PRO A 155 -15.24 -2.26 -5.73
N THR A 156 -15.98 -3.09 -6.44
CA THR A 156 -15.62 -4.51 -6.64
C THR A 156 -14.56 -4.69 -7.72
N MET A 157 -14.32 -3.64 -8.51
CA MET A 157 -13.39 -3.63 -9.62
C MET A 157 -12.44 -2.44 -9.52
N PHE A 158 -11.16 -2.75 -9.69
CA PHE A 158 -10.07 -1.80 -9.72
C PHE A 158 -9.27 -1.98 -11.01
N TYR A 159 -8.62 -0.91 -11.45
CA TYR A 159 -7.78 -0.89 -12.63
C TYR A 159 -6.39 -0.41 -12.23
N HIS A 160 -5.38 -1.18 -12.60
CA HIS A 160 -3.97 -0.88 -12.33
C HIS A 160 -3.20 -0.84 -13.65
N SER A 161 -2.45 0.24 -13.90
CA SER A 161 -1.55 0.32 -15.05
C SER A 161 -0.13 -0.07 -14.66
N THR A 162 0.51 -0.85 -15.52
CA THR A 162 1.92 -1.25 -15.40
C THR A 162 2.64 -1.08 -16.75
N PRO A 163 3.94 -0.77 -16.78
CA PRO A 163 4.75 -0.84 -18.00
C PRO A 163 4.66 -2.22 -18.67
N SER A 164 4.88 -2.29 -19.99
CA SER A 164 5.13 -3.55 -20.71
C SER A 164 6.49 -4.13 -20.37
N ILE A 165 6.65 -4.52 -19.12
CA ILE A 165 7.64 -5.52 -18.77
C ILE A 165 6.92 -6.86 -18.94
N PRO A 166 7.61 -7.96 -19.31
CA PRO A 166 7.02 -9.30 -19.25
C PRO A 166 6.69 -9.64 -17.79
N MET A 167 5.59 -9.09 -17.28
CA MET A 167 5.00 -9.47 -16.03
C MET A 167 4.33 -10.80 -16.30
N TYR A 168 4.87 -11.87 -15.71
CA TYR A 168 4.16 -13.14 -15.68
C TYR A 168 2.93 -12.93 -14.82
N VAL A 169 1.80 -12.71 -15.48
CA VAL A 169 0.51 -12.66 -14.81
C VAL A 169 0.02 -14.10 -14.70
N PRO A 170 0.01 -14.70 -13.49
CA PRO A 170 -0.50 -16.05 -13.35
C PRO A 170 -1.96 -16.09 -13.83
N PRO A 171 -2.43 -17.19 -14.44
CA PRO A 171 -3.82 -17.34 -14.89
C PRO A 171 -4.84 -17.41 -13.73
N HIS A 172 -4.38 -17.22 -12.48
CA HIS A 172 -5.12 -17.37 -11.25
C HIS A 172 -5.15 -16.06 -10.46
N ALA A 173 -5.88 -16.09 -9.34
CA ALA A 173 -6.03 -14.96 -8.44
C ALA A 173 -4.67 -14.41 -7.98
N LEU A 174 -4.49 -13.10 -8.12
CA LEU A 174 -3.32 -12.33 -7.70
C LEU A 174 -3.41 -12.05 -6.20
N ARG A 175 -2.34 -12.38 -5.47
CA ARG A 175 -2.15 -11.90 -4.10
C ARG A 175 -1.47 -10.53 -4.15
N VAL A 176 -2.14 -9.52 -3.58
CA VAL A 176 -1.65 -8.13 -3.55
C VAL A 176 -0.70 -7.94 -2.36
N CYS A 177 0.46 -8.59 -2.42
CA CYS A 177 1.48 -8.60 -1.34
C CYS A 177 2.34 -7.33 -1.26
N PHE A 178 2.03 -6.32 -2.07
CA PHE A 178 2.71 -5.05 -2.17
C PHE A 178 1.67 -3.94 -2.39
N PRO A 179 1.97 -2.68 -2.06
CA PRO A 179 1.02 -1.60 -2.29
C PRO A 179 0.82 -1.40 -3.79
N MET A 180 -0.43 -1.37 -4.24
CA MET A 180 -0.81 -1.10 -5.62
C MET A 180 -1.68 0.14 -5.68
N SER A 181 -1.25 1.14 -6.48
CA SER A 181 -2.10 2.26 -6.85
C SER A 181 -3.05 1.80 -7.95
N CYS A 182 -4.35 1.98 -7.71
CA CYS A 182 -5.41 1.57 -8.62
C CYS A 182 -6.47 2.66 -8.73
N ASN A 183 -7.32 2.57 -9.75
CA ASN A 183 -8.51 3.43 -9.86
C ASN A 183 -9.76 2.58 -10.04
N ALA A 184 -10.90 3.08 -9.59
CA ALA A 184 -12.20 2.45 -9.86
C ALA A 184 -12.67 2.64 -11.30
N ARG A 185 -12.05 3.55 -12.06
CA ARG A 185 -12.42 3.93 -13.43
C ARG A 185 -11.30 3.57 -14.42
N LEU A 186 -11.66 2.80 -15.46
CA LEU A 186 -10.74 2.44 -16.54
C LEU A 186 -10.22 3.68 -17.27
N SER A 187 -11.10 4.63 -17.58
CA SER A 187 -10.74 5.85 -18.31
C SER A 187 -9.66 6.66 -17.61
N THR A 188 -9.73 6.77 -16.27
CA THR A 188 -8.67 7.42 -15.49
C THR A 188 -7.35 6.66 -15.59
N THR A 189 -7.39 5.34 -15.45
CA THR A 189 -6.18 4.50 -15.51
C THR A 189 -5.49 4.59 -16.87
N GLN A 190 -6.25 4.68 -17.96
CA GLN A 190 -5.71 4.85 -19.32
C GLN A 190 -4.96 6.18 -19.50
N LEU A 191 -5.31 7.24 -18.77
CA LEU A 191 -4.59 8.54 -18.84
C LEU A 191 -3.17 8.44 -18.26
N PHE A 192 -2.96 7.55 -17.30
CA PHE A 192 -1.68 7.35 -16.62
C PHE A 192 -0.96 6.08 -17.07
N ALA A 193 -1.55 5.32 -18.00
CA ALA A 193 -0.91 4.13 -18.53
C ALA A 193 0.32 4.53 -19.35
N PRO A 194 1.47 3.87 -19.14
CA PRO A 194 2.66 4.15 -19.93
C PRO A 194 2.42 3.79 -21.39
N VAL A 195 3.20 4.38 -22.30
CA VAL A 195 3.19 4.02 -23.72
C VAL A 195 3.57 2.54 -23.84
N HIS A 196 2.75 1.75 -24.53
CA HIS A 196 2.82 0.29 -24.60
C HIS A 196 2.51 -0.42 -23.27
N GLY A 197 1.96 0.27 -22.29
CA GLY A 197 1.59 -0.30 -21.01
C GLY A 197 0.46 -1.31 -21.09
N VAL A 198 0.21 -1.94 -19.95
CA VAL A 198 -0.89 -2.87 -19.74
C VAL A 198 -1.75 -2.35 -18.59
N VAL A 199 -3.07 -2.42 -18.76
CA VAL A 199 -4.04 -2.20 -17.71
C VAL A 199 -4.62 -3.52 -17.26
N LEU A 200 -4.46 -3.82 -15.97
CA LEU A 200 -5.03 -4.97 -15.31
C LEU A 200 -6.39 -4.60 -14.73
N ALA A 201 -7.43 -5.33 -15.11
CA ALA A 201 -8.74 -5.26 -14.46
C ALA A 201 -8.78 -6.27 -13.30
N LEU A 202 -8.80 -5.74 -12.08
CA LEU A 202 -8.71 -6.47 -10.83
C LEU A 202 -10.09 -6.54 -10.18
N GLN A 203 -10.69 -7.72 -10.15
CA GLN A 203 -11.89 -7.98 -9.36
C GLN A 203 -11.48 -8.41 -7.96
N VAL A 204 -11.83 -7.60 -6.96
CA VAL A 204 -11.63 -7.97 -5.56
C VAL A 204 -12.82 -8.85 -5.17
N ALA A 205 -12.56 -10.14 -4.96
CA ALA A 205 -13.60 -11.10 -4.61
C ALA A 205 -14.35 -10.66 -3.34
N CYS A 206 -15.67 -10.80 -3.37
CA CYS A 206 -16.56 -10.41 -2.29
C CYS A 206 -17.34 -11.62 -1.73
N ASP A 207 -16.89 -12.84 -2.07
CA ASP A 207 -17.70 -14.06 -1.94
C ASP A 207 -17.86 -14.59 -0.51
N ASP A 208 -17.23 -13.94 0.47
CA ASP A 208 -17.60 -14.05 1.89
C ASP A 208 -17.28 -12.71 2.58
N ASP A 209 -18.19 -12.22 3.43
CA ASP A 209 -18.11 -10.91 4.11
C ASP A 209 -16.81 -10.66 4.90
N GLN A 210 -15.95 -11.66 5.05
CA GLN A 210 -14.74 -11.60 5.87
C GLN A 210 -13.41 -11.51 5.10
N ARG A 211 -13.39 -11.51 3.76
CA ARG A 211 -12.13 -11.50 3.00
C ARG A 211 -12.13 -10.54 1.81
N ARG A 212 -12.43 -9.27 2.05
CA ARG A 212 -12.18 -8.21 1.05
C ARG A 212 -10.71 -7.81 1.07
N VAL A 213 -10.14 -7.55 -0.11
CA VAL A 213 -8.80 -6.92 -0.20
C VAL A 213 -8.93 -5.52 0.40
N PRO A 214 -8.18 -5.17 1.45
CA PRO A 214 -8.17 -3.82 1.99
C PRO A 214 -7.82 -2.81 0.90
N ALA A 215 -8.70 -1.84 0.73
CA ALA A 215 -8.53 -0.74 -0.22
C ALA A 215 -8.80 0.58 0.51
N MET A 216 -8.00 1.59 0.18
CA MET A 216 -8.10 2.92 0.77
C MET A 216 -8.26 3.97 -0.32
N ALA A 217 -9.37 4.71 -0.30
CA ALA A 217 -9.54 5.88 -1.14
C ALA A 217 -8.56 6.99 -0.70
N CYS A 218 -7.83 7.56 -1.65
CA CYS A 218 -6.74 8.51 -1.39
C CYS A 218 -7.03 9.93 -1.90
N ASN A 219 -8.21 10.16 -2.46
CA ASN A 219 -8.64 11.46 -3.00
C ASN A 219 -8.61 12.62 -1.99
N TRP A 220 -8.63 12.31 -0.70
CA TRP A 220 -8.61 13.32 0.36
C TRP A 220 -7.23 13.78 0.80
N ILE A 221 -6.19 13.04 0.41
CA ILE A 221 -4.80 13.28 0.84
C ILE A 221 -3.88 13.55 -0.35
N SER A 222 -4.13 12.87 -1.47
CA SER A 222 -3.42 13.03 -2.73
C SER A 222 -3.65 14.40 -3.36
N ASP A 223 -2.62 14.96 -4.00
CA ASP A 223 -2.78 16.15 -4.88
C ASP A 223 -3.65 15.85 -6.12
N TYR A 224 -3.86 14.57 -6.42
CA TYR A 224 -4.65 14.06 -7.53
C TYR A 224 -6.08 13.69 -7.11
N ALA A 225 -6.71 14.54 -6.28
CA ALA A 225 -8.03 14.29 -5.67
C ALA A 225 -9.15 13.90 -6.65
N ASN A 226 -9.09 14.38 -7.90
CA ASN A 226 -10.13 14.14 -8.91
C ASN A 226 -10.03 12.78 -9.62
N TYR A 227 -9.00 12.00 -9.35
CA TYR A 227 -8.72 10.78 -10.09
C TYR A 227 -9.25 9.51 -9.41
N ASP A 228 -9.84 9.62 -8.22
CA ASP A 228 -10.35 8.48 -7.44
C ASP A 228 -9.29 7.38 -7.23
N GLU A 229 -8.06 7.79 -6.92
CA GLU A 229 -6.97 6.86 -6.61
C GLU A 229 -7.29 6.05 -5.35
N HIS A 230 -7.04 4.75 -5.42
CA HIS A 230 -7.12 3.82 -4.31
C HIS A 230 -5.81 3.07 -4.14
N ILE A 231 -5.43 2.80 -2.90
CA ILE A 231 -4.31 1.91 -2.58
C ILE A 231 -4.88 0.59 -2.11
N LEU A 232 -4.53 -0.49 -2.81
CA LEU A 232 -4.77 -1.86 -2.36
C LEU A 232 -3.51 -2.36 -1.71
N TYR A 233 -3.60 -2.88 -0.48
CA TYR A 233 -2.43 -3.46 0.16
C TYR A 233 -2.78 -4.50 1.23
N HIS A 234 -2.25 -5.73 1.08
CA HIS A 234 -2.45 -6.78 2.06
C HIS A 234 -1.30 -7.80 2.11
N THR A 235 -0.82 -8.14 3.32
CA THR A 235 0.41 -8.95 3.45
C THR A 235 0.21 -10.32 4.08
N THR A 236 -1.00 -10.71 4.48
CA THR A 236 -1.20 -11.95 5.26
C THR A 236 -1.36 -13.16 4.33
N ALA A 237 -0.90 -14.34 4.75
CA ALA A 237 -1.09 -15.59 3.99
C ALA A 237 -2.58 -15.92 3.72
N ALA A 238 -3.45 -15.49 4.63
CA ALA A 238 -4.91 -15.62 4.55
C ALA A 238 -5.56 -14.55 3.66
N ALA A 239 -4.75 -13.76 2.95
CA ALA A 239 -5.19 -12.61 2.19
C ALA A 239 -6.28 -12.92 1.18
N ALA A 240 -7.22 -11.98 1.10
CA ALA A 240 -8.09 -11.82 -0.04
C ALA A 240 -7.27 -11.74 -1.34
N THR A 241 -7.74 -12.40 -2.38
CA THR A 241 -7.11 -12.41 -3.69
C THR A 241 -7.86 -11.50 -4.65
N ALA A 242 -7.13 -10.77 -5.49
CA ALA A 242 -7.71 -10.05 -6.62
C ALA A 242 -7.69 -10.95 -7.85
N HIS A 243 -8.85 -11.19 -8.48
CA HIS A 243 -8.91 -11.95 -9.73
C HIS A 243 -8.64 -11.02 -10.90
N ILE A 244 -7.73 -11.43 -11.78
CA ILE A 244 -7.46 -10.69 -13.01
C ILE A 244 -8.49 -11.12 -14.04
N LEU A 245 -9.41 -10.21 -14.37
CA LEU A 245 -10.48 -10.49 -15.31
C LEU A 245 -10.10 -10.18 -16.75
N ASN A 246 -9.28 -9.15 -16.93
CA ASN A 246 -8.91 -8.67 -18.25
C ASN A 246 -7.55 -7.97 -18.21
N ILE A 247 -6.89 -8.00 -19.36
CA ILE A 247 -5.61 -7.36 -19.63
C ILE A 247 -5.82 -6.52 -20.89
N VAL A 248 -5.79 -5.20 -20.74
CA VAL A 248 -5.96 -4.26 -21.84
C VAL A 248 -4.60 -3.69 -22.20
N ASN A 249 -4.14 -3.92 -23.44
CA ASN A 249 -2.94 -3.26 -23.96
C ASN A 249 -3.28 -1.81 -24.34
N VAL A 250 -2.42 -0.88 -23.94
CA VAL A 250 -2.56 0.57 -24.21
C VAL A 250 -1.64 0.99 -25.36
#